data_AF-A0A1W9W4F5-F1
#
_entry.id   AF-A0A1W9W4F5-F1
#
_cell.length_a   1.000
_cell.length_b   1.000
_cell.length_c   1.000
_cell.angle_alpha   90.00
_cell.angle_beta   90.00
_cell.angle_gamma   90.00
#
_symmetry.space_group_name_H-M   'P 1'
#
loop_
_entity.id
_entity.type
_entity.pdbx_description
1 polymer ?
#
loop_
_entity_poly.entity_id
_entity_poly.type
_entity_poly.pdbx_seq_one_letter_code
_entity_poly.pdbx_strand_id
1 'polypeptide(L)'
;MLGSHYDGHDIAQGAIDPASGVVVVLETARILAKHATELDCTVRFALWCAEEIGLLGSTAYTKTHADDLDNIRFYLNMDSCGHGINDIVLNEWAKLQPYFENYAQEMIHDFVVEQSLHTFSDHYPFFMEGVPTGSMTPIRHKQKGRGYGHTMYDTVDKVPLPNLHIASALASRLALRVACQQNFPVSRRTQESVITILNANSEYHEEQLLQERINAFVLDNVK
;
A
#
# COMPACT_ATOMS: atom_id res chain seq x y z
N MET A 1 1.79 -4.26 -9.14
CA MET A 1 1.77 -5.18 -7.99
C MET A 1 0.76 -4.66 -6.98
N LEU A 2 0.06 -5.55 -6.29
CA LEU A 2 -0.84 -5.21 -5.19
C LEU A 2 -0.44 -6.03 -3.97
N GLY A 3 -0.45 -5.44 -2.79
CA GLY A 3 -0.14 -6.19 -1.59
C GLY A 3 -0.78 -5.64 -0.33
N SER A 4 -0.81 -6.49 0.69
CA SER A 4 -1.18 -6.15 2.05
C SER A 4 -0.48 -7.12 3.01
N HIS A 5 -0.25 -6.75 4.26
CA HIS A 5 0.21 -7.74 5.24
C HIS A 5 -0.89 -8.76 5.58
N TYR A 6 -0.46 -9.88 6.15
CA TYR A 6 -1.29 -11.04 6.48
C TYR A 6 -1.26 -11.35 7.98
N ASP A 7 -0.17 -11.00 8.66
CA ASP A 7 -0.07 -11.10 10.11
C ASP A 7 -0.82 -9.97 10.78
N GLY A 8 -1.49 -10.24 11.88
CA GLY A 8 -2.05 -9.22 12.76
C GLY A 8 -1.55 -9.40 14.19
N HIS A 9 -1.94 -8.49 15.07
CA HIS A 9 -1.63 -8.60 16.49
C HIS A 9 -2.32 -9.77 17.20
N ASP A 10 -1.61 -10.41 18.13
CA ASP A 10 -2.07 -11.56 18.93
C ASP A 10 -3.29 -11.27 19.82
N ILE A 11 -3.52 -10.00 20.14
CA ILE A 11 -4.65 -9.53 20.94
C ILE A 11 -5.94 -9.29 20.12
N ALA A 12 -5.88 -9.37 18.79
CA ALA A 12 -6.97 -8.95 17.89
C ALA A 12 -7.43 -10.09 16.97
N GLN A 13 -8.64 -9.96 16.40
CA GLN A 13 -9.01 -10.79 15.23
C GLN A 13 -8.35 -10.27 13.95
N GLY A 14 -7.88 -9.01 13.97
CA GLY A 14 -7.23 -8.35 12.83
C GLY A 14 -8.16 -8.18 11.65
N ALA A 15 -9.44 -7.86 11.90
CA ALA A 15 -10.45 -7.82 10.84
C ALA A 15 -10.24 -6.65 9.88
N ILE A 16 -9.95 -5.46 10.43
CA ILE A 16 -9.53 -4.29 9.68
C ILE A 16 -8.05 -4.48 9.33
N ASP A 17 -7.21 -4.65 10.35
CA ASP A 17 -5.77 -4.70 10.18
C ASP A 17 -5.23 -6.12 10.45
N PRO A 18 -4.93 -6.92 9.41
CA PRO A 18 -5.00 -6.62 7.96
C PRO A 18 -6.13 -7.27 7.17
N ALA A 19 -6.98 -8.10 7.78
CA ALA A 19 -7.74 -9.11 7.03
C ALA A 19 -8.66 -8.52 5.94
N SER A 20 -9.18 -7.30 6.11
CA SER A 20 -9.98 -6.63 5.08
C SER A 20 -9.16 -6.37 3.82
N GLY A 21 -7.91 -5.90 3.98
CA GLY A 21 -6.95 -5.71 2.90
C GLY A 21 -6.61 -7.02 2.19
N VAL A 22 -6.31 -8.07 2.95
CA VAL A 22 -6.04 -9.43 2.43
C VAL A 22 -7.20 -9.93 1.58
N VAL A 23 -8.44 -9.81 2.05
CA VAL A 23 -9.64 -10.24 1.31
C VAL A 23 -9.76 -9.47 -0.01
N VAL A 24 -9.51 -8.16 0.00
CA VAL A 24 -9.55 -7.34 -1.21
C VAL A 24 -8.43 -7.73 -2.20
N VAL A 25 -7.21 -8.02 -1.73
CA VAL A 25 -6.12 -8.57 -2.58
C VAL A 25 -6.56 -9.86 -3.26
N LEU A 26 -7.09 -10.81 -2.49
CA LEU A 26 -7.51 -12.13 -2.98
C LEU A 26 -8.67 -12.03 -3.97
N GLU A 27 -9.67 -11.19 -3.67
CA GLU A 27 -10.82 -10.99 -4.55
C GLU A 27 -10.42 -10.29 -5.85
N THR A 28 -9.50 -9.32 -5.76
CA THR A 28 -8.93 -8.66 -6.94
C THR A 28 -8.18 -9.66 -7.83
N ALA A 29 -7.40 -10.57 -7.23
CA ALA A 29 -6.74 -11.64 -7.95
C ALA A 29 -7.75 -12.57 -8.65
N ARG A 30 -8.82 -12.95 -7.96
CA ARG A 30 -9.90 -13.79 -8.51
C ARG A 30 -10.62 -13.12 -9.69
N ILE A 31 -10.86 -11.81 -9.61
CA ILE A 31 -11.48 -11.02 -10.69
C ILE A 31 -10.53 -10.92 -11.88
N LEU A 32 -9.28 -10.47 -11.66
CA LEU A 32 -8.32 -10.26 -12.74
C LEU A 32 -7.84 -11.54 -13.41
N ALA A 33 -7.87 -12.68 -12.73
CA ALA A 33 -7.58 -13.98 -13.34
C ALA A 33 -8.48 -14.27 -14.57
N LYS A 34 -9.71 -13.74 -14.59
CA LYS A 34 -10.64 -13.88 -15.73
C LYS A 34 -10.25 -13.02 -16.94
N HIS A 35 -9.41 -12.00 -16.73
CA HIS A 35 -8.98 -11.04 -17.72
C HIS A 35 -7.46 -11.09 -17.96
N ALA A 36 -6.78 -12.14 -17.50
CA ALA A 36 -5.32 -12.20 -17.51
C ALA A 36 -4.71 -12.03 -18.92
N THR A 37 -5.42 -12.47 -19.97
CA THR A 37 -5.00 -12.34 -21.36
C THR A 37 -5.18 -10.93 -21.94
N GLU A 38 -5.91 -10.06 -21.25
CA GLU A 38 -6.17 -8.67 -21.65
C GLU A 38 -5.18 -7.67 -21.03
N LEU A 39 -4.32 -8.14 -20.10
CA LEU A 39 -3.39 -7.28 -19.36
C LEU A 39 -2.07 -7.12 -20.13
N ASP A 40 -1.65 -5.88 -20.34
CA ASP A 40 -0.37 -5.57 -21.00
C ASP A 40 0.85 -5.81 -20.08
N CYS A 41 0.63 -6.03 -18.77
CA CYS A 41 1.68 -6.39 -17.84
C CYS A 41 1.23 -7.47 -16.85
N THR A 42 2.21 -8.18 -16.29
CA THR A 42 1.94 -9.14 -15.20
C THR A 42 1.51 -8.39 -13.94
N VAL A 43 0.41 -8.84 -13.33
CA VAL A 43 -0.04 -8.35 -12.02
C VAL A 43 0.34 -9.37 -10.96
N ARG A 44 1.28 -9.00 -10.08
CA ARG A 44 1.68 -9.80 -8.92
C ARG A 44 0.90 -9.35 -7.69
N PHE A 45 0.41 -10.33 -6.93
CA PHE A 45 -0.28 -10.16 -5.65
C PHE A 45 0.64 -10.68 -4.55
N ALA A 46 0.79 -9.94 -3.46
CA ALA A 46 1.64 -10.32 -2.34
C ALA A 46 0.87 -10.17 -1.01
N LEU A 47 1.02 -11.16 -0.14
CA LEU A 47 0.53 -11.12 1.23
C LEU A 47 1.76 -11.20 2.14
N TRP A 48 2.09 -10.09 2.79
CA TRP A 48 3.32 -9.98 3.58
C TRP A 48 3.14 -10.55 4.98
N CYS A 49 4.23 -11.00 5.60
CA CYS A 49 4.22 -11.41 6.99
C CYS A 49 5.23 -10.58 7.78
N ALA A 50 5.03 -10.51 9.10
CA ALA A 50 5.84 -9.76 10.04
C ALA A 50 5.92 -8.26 9.69
N GLU A 51 4.79 -7.69 9.24
CA GLU A 51 4.63 -6.25 9.06
C GLU A 51 4.55 -5.56 10.42
N GLU A 52 3.73 -6.11 11.32
CA GLU A 52 3.35 -5.52 12.62
C GLU A 52 4.54 -5.36 13.58
N ILE A 53 5.65 -6.04 13.29
CA ILE A 53 6.88 -6.03 14.06
C ILE A 53 8.06 -5.38 13.31
N GLY A 54 7.82 -4.77 12.15
CA GLY A 54 8.81 -3.95 11.44
C GLY A 54 8.97 -4.24 9.95
N LEU A 55 7.89 -4.48 9.21
CA LEU A 55 7.91 -4.60 7.73
C LEU A 55 8.87 -5.68 7.21
N LEU A 56 9.08 -6.75 7.98
CA LEU A 56 10.17 -7.69 7.72
C LEU A 56 9.96 -8.46 6.41
N GLY A 57 8.72 -8.84 6.10
CA GLY A 57 8.38 -9.56 4.87
C GLY A 57 8.64 -8.74 3.61
N SER A 58 8.07 -7.54 3.52
CA SER A 58 8.26 -6.64 2.37
C SER A 58 9.71 -6.17 2.25
N THR A 59 10.39 -5.90 3.36
CA THR A 59 11.83 -5.57 3.39
C THR A 59 12.70 -6.72 2.88
N ALA A 60 12.42 -7.95 3.30
CA ALA A 60 13.16 -9.12 2.81
C ALA A 60 12.92 -9.34 1.31
N TYR A 61 11.69 -9.10 0.85
CA TYR A 61 11.34 -9.22 -0.55
C TYR A 61 12.09 -8.22 -1.43
N THR A 62 12.11 -6.94 -1.07
CA THR A 62 12.80 -5.90 -1.87
C THR A 62 14.31 -6.15 -1.96
N LYS A 63 14.91 -6.64 -0.88
CA LYS A 63 16.32 -7.07 -0.87
C LYS A 63 16.59 -8.28 -1.75
N THR A 64 15.75 -9.31 -1.65
CA THR A 64 15.94 -10.57 -2.38
C THR A 64 15.67 -10.42 -3.88
N HIS A 65 14.78 -9.50 -4.25
CA HIS A 65 14.38 -9.24 -5.64
C HIS A 65 14.90 -7.90 -6.15
N ALA A 66 16.06 -7.43 -5.65
CA ALA A 66 16.62 -6.12 -5.99
C ALA A 66 16.77 -5.91 -7.52
N ASP A 67 17.15 -6.97 -8.25
CA ASP A 67 17.32 -6.97 -9.70
C ASP A 67 15.98 -6.89 -10.47
N ASP A 68 14.87 -7.27 -9.83
CA ASP A 68 13.53 -7.24 -10.44
C ASP A 68 12.79 -5.92 -10.19
N LEU A 69 13.30 -5.05 -9.30
CA LEU A 69 12.57 -3.85 -8.88
C LEU A 69 12.37 -2.84 -10.03
N ASP A 70 13.27 -2.82 -11.00
CA ASP A 70 13.13 -1.99 -12.22
C ASP A 70 11.95 -2.43 -13.09
N ASN A 71 11.49 -3.69 -12.95
CA ASN A 71 10.33 -4.22 -13.65
C ASN A 71 9.01 -3.94 -12.92
N ILE A 72 9.06 -3.39 -11.69
CA ILE A 72 7.85 -3.04 -10.94
C ILE A 72 7.38 -1.66 -11.38
N ARG A 73 6.36 -1.66 -12.26
CA ARG A 73 5.71 -0.42 -12.73
C ARG A 73 5.09 0.39 -11.59
N PHE A 74 4.38 -0.27 -10.68
CA PHE A 74 3.69 0.36 -9.56
C PHE A 74 3.36 -0.69 -8.49
N TYR A 75 3.53 -0.34 -7.22
CA TYR A 75 3.06 -1.12 -6.07
C TYR A 75 1.94 -0.37 -5.36
N LEU A 76 0.74 -0.97 -5.34
CA LEU A 76 -0.40 -0.46 -4.57
C LEU A 76 -0.52 -1.24 -3.27
N ASN A 77 -0.29 -0.57 -2.16
CA ASN A 77 -0.51 -1.11 -0.85
C ASN A 77 -1.97 -1.00 -0.43
N MET A 78 -2.48 -2.05 0.18
CA MET A 78 -3.91 -2.23 0.45
C MET A 78 -4.18 -2.61 1.91
N ASP A 79 -3.24 -2.30 2.81
CA ASP A 79 -3.43 -2.49 4.25
C ASP A 79 -4.69 -1.80 4.73
N SER A 80 -5.49 -2.54 5.51
CA SER A 80 -6.75 -2.08 6.07
C SER A 80 -7.78 -1.53 5.07
N CYS A 81 -7.63 -1.80 3.77
CA CYS A 81 -8.58 -1.34 2.77
C CYS A 81 -9.91 -2.10 2.85
N GLY A 82 -11.00 -1.51 2.37
CA GLY A 82 -12.33 -2.12 2.45
C GLY A 82 -12.98 -2.12 3.84
N HIS A 83 -12.33 -1.61 4.88
CA HIS A 83 -13.00 -1.26 6.14
C HIS A 83 -13.87 0.01 6.01
N GLY A 84 -13.39 1.00 5.25
CA GLY A 84 -14.04 2.31 5.08
C GLY A 84 -14.03 2.83 3.65
N ILE A 85 -13.87 4.15 3.51
CA ILE A 85 -13.70 4.82 2.21
C ILE A 85 -12.31 4.45 1.65
N ASN A 86 -12.26 4.22 0.33
CA ASN A 86 -11.04 3.84 -0.37
C ASN A 86 -10.58 5.03 -1.23
N ASP A 87 -9.75 5.90 -0.65
CA ASP A 87 -9.06 6.95 -1.41
C ASP A 87 -7.65 6.49 -1.80
N ILE A 88 -6.96 7.27 -2.64
CA ILE A 88 -5.63 6.91 -3.14
C ILE A 88 -4.59 7.92 -2.65
N VAL A 89 -3.62 7.43 -1.88
CA VAL A 89 -2.41 8.19 -1.56
C VAL A 89 -1.30 7.73 -2.49
N LEU A 90 -0.70 8.66 -3.23
CA LEU A 90 0.52 8.41 -3.98
C LEU A 90 1.70 8.83 -3.12
N ASN A 91 2.72 7.98 -2.97
CA ASN A 91 3.82 8.28 -2.06
C ASN A 91 4.87 9.17 -2.75
N GLU A 92 4.54 10.46 -2.84
CA GLU A 92 5.34 11.51 -3.47
C GLU A 92 5.47 11.39 -4.99
N TRP A 93 4.58 10.64 -5.65
CA TRP A 93 4.57 10.45 -7.11
C TRP A 93 3.61 11.40 -7.83
N ALA A 94 3.82 12.72 -7.69
CA ALA A 94 2.93 13.75 -8.23
C ALA A 94 2.59 13.60 -9.73
N LYS A 95 3.50 13.06 -10.55
CA LYS A 95 3.26 12.78 -11.98
C LYS A 95 2.17 11.74 -12.24
N LEU A 96 1.85 10.88 -11.27
CA LEU A 96 0.78 9.89 -11.35
C LEU A 96 -0.59 10.49 -11.04
N GLN A 97 -0.66 11.62 -10.33
CA GLN A 97 -1.93 12.16 -9.86
C GLN A 97 -2.95 12.43 -10.98
N PRO A 98 -2.60 13.09 -12.10
CA PRO A 98 -3.57 13.32 -13.19
C PRO A 98 -4.11 12.02 -13.81
N TYR A 99 -3.33 10.94 -13.78
CA TYR A 99 -3.76 9.64 -14.29
C TYR A 99 -4.80 9.02 -13.36
N PHE A 100 -4.55 9.01 -12.05
CA PHE A 100 -5.49 8.48 -11.07
C PHE A 100 -6.78 9.32 -10.99
N GLU A 101 -6.68 10.64 -11.11
CA GLU A 101 -7.86 11.52 -11.23
C GLU A 101 -8.66 11.24 -12.50
N ASN A 102 -8.00 11.04 -13.65
CA ASN A 102 -8.66 10.63 -14.88
C ASN A 102 -9.32 9.25 -14.73
N TYR A 103 -8.67 8.29 -14.07
CA TYR A 103 -9.26 6.99 -13.77
C TYR A 103 -10.53 7.13 -12.93
N ALA A 104 -10.55 8.02 -11.93
CA ALA A 104 -11.76 8.31 -11.14
C ALA A 104 -12.92 8.79 -12.03
N GLN A 105 -12.64 9.72 -12.96
CA GLN A 105 -13.62 10.28 -13.90
C GLN A 105 -14.16 9.22 -14.86
N GLU A 106 -13.30 8.45 -15.53
CA GLU A 106 -13.69 7.36 -16.43
C GLU A 106 -14.52 6.30 -15.71
N MET A 107 -14.18 6.06 -14.45
CA MET A 107 -14.85 5.06 -13.64
C MET A 107 -16.19 5.52 -13.08
N ILE A 108 -16.46 6.83 -13.14
CA ILE A 108 -17.54 7.52 -12.42
C ILE A 108 -17.52 7.08 -10.95
N HIS A 109 -16.32 7.13 -10.35
CA HIS A 109 -16.10 6.72 -8.96
C HIS A 109 -15.49 7.86 -8.16
N ASP A 110 -16.07 8.14 -7.01
CA ASP A 110 -15.67 9.25 -6.15
C ASP A 110 -14.59 8.81 -5.15
N PHE A 111 -13.33 8.87 -5.58
CA PHE A 111 -12.16 8.81 -4.70
C PHE A 111 -11.29 10.04 -4.90
N VAL A 112 -10.61 10.47 -3.84
CA VAL A 112 -9.61 11.53 -3.95
C VAL A 112 -8.21 10.96 -4.10
N VAL A 113 -7.32 11.77 -4.66
CA VAL A 113 -5.90 11.45 -4.83
C VAL A 113 -5.08 12.50 -4.09
N GLU A 114 -4.22 12.08 -3.17
CA GLU A 114 -3.28 12.97 -2.46
C GLU A 114 -1.85 12.45 -2.51
N GLN A 115 -0.91 13.30 -2.12
CA GLN A 115 0.49 12.94 -1.89
C GLN A 115 0.75 12.86 -0.40
N SER A 116 1.28 11.73 0.06
CA SER A 116 1.77 11.59 1.43
C SER A 116 2.65 10.34 1.52
N LEU A 117 3.63 10.38 2.41
CA LEU A 117 4.47 9.25 2.76
C LEU A 117 4.35 8.99 4.26
N HIS A 118 4.42 7.71 4.64
CA HIS A 118 4.62 7.31 6.02
C HIS A 118 5.53 6.08 6.07
N THR A 119 6.17 5.87 7.22
CA THR A 119 7.24 4.87 7.38
C THR A 119 6.79 3.48 7.84
N PHE A 120 5.50 3.32 8.17
CA PHE A 120 4.97 2.17 8.91
C PHE A 120 3.96 1.32 8.10
N SER A 121 4.29 0.99 6.85
CA SER A 121 3.48 0.06 6.04
C SER A 121 4.30 -0.50 4.89
N ASP A 122 3.89 -1.63 4.32
CA ASP A 122 4.66 -2.40 3.32
C ASP A 122 5.00 -1.64 2.03
N HIS A 123 4.39 -0.49 1.75
CA HIS A 123 4.84 0.38 0.64
C HIS A 123 6.21 1.01 0.91
N TYR A 124 6.58 1.23 2.17
CA TYR A 124 7.76 1.99 2.54
C TYR A 124 9.07 1.34 2.07
N PRO A 125 9.31 0.02 2.23
CA PRO A 125 10.51 -0.63 1.69
C PRO A 125 10.61 -0.51 0.16
N PHE A 126 9.49 -0.53 -0.57
CA PHE A 126 9.48 -0.32 -2.01
C PHE A 126 9.79 1.14 -2.36
N PHE A 127 9.22 2.09 -1.62
CA PHE A 127 9.52 3.53 -1.77
C PHE A 127 11.01 3.82 -1.53
N MET A 128 11.61 3.22 -0.49
CA MET A 128 13.03 3.35 -0.19
C MET A 128 13.92 2.83 -1.31
N GLU A 129 13.48 1.79 -2.00
CA GLU A 129 14.13 1.30 -3.22
C GLU A 129 13.81 2.15 -4.46
N GLY A 130 13.00 3.20 -4.33
CA GLY A 130 12.63 4.11 -5.40
C GLY A 130 11.51 3.60 -6.31
N VAL A 131 10.87 2.46 -6.00
CA VAL A 131 9.77 1.92 -6.80
C VAL A 131 8.56 2.86 -6.75
N PRO A 132 7.81 3.05 -7.85
CA PRO A 132 6.54 3.78 -7.80
C PRO A 132 5.54 3.12 -6.88
N THR A 133 5.06 3.85 -5.88
CA THR A 133 4.16 3.32 -4.84
C THR A 133 2.95 4.22 -4.59
N GLY A 134 1.87 3.60 -4.14
CA GLY A 134 0.73 4.27 -3.54
C GLY A 134 0.03 3.34 -2.56
N SER A 135 -0.94 3.89 -1.84
CA SER A 135 -1.76 3.17 -0.87
C SER A 135 -3.24 3.45 -1.11
N MET A 136 -4.07 2.43 -0.96
CA MET A 136 -5.52 2.57 -0.95
C MET A 136 -6.00 2.69 0.50
N THR A 137 -6.27 3.91 0.95
CA THR A 137 -6.49 4.23 2.37
C THR A 137 -7.41 5.46 2.50
N PRO A 138 -8.15 5.64 3.61
CA PRO A 138 -9.03 6.78 3.77
C PRO A 138 -8.24 8.10 3.88
N ILE A 139 -8.49 9.02 2.96
CA ILE A 139 -8.03 10.42 3.06
C ILE A 139 -9.16 11.24 3.69
N ARG A 140 -10.37 11.07 3.15
CA ARG A 140 -11.57 11.75 3.62
C ARG A 140 -12.16 11.00 4.81
N HIS A 141 -12.77 11.75 5.72
CA HIS A 141 -13.37 11.20 6.94
C HIS A 141 -12.38 10.38 7.80
N LYS A 142 -11.10 10.78 7.84
CA LYS A 142 -10.14 10.21 8.79
C LYS A 142 -10.73 10.23 10.19
N GLN A 143 -10.93 9.04 10.76
CA GLN A 143 -11.28 8.93 12.16
C GLN A 143 -10.14 9.53 12.99
N LYS A 144 -10.48 10.22 14.08
CA LYS A 144 -9.46 10.70 15.02
C LYS A 144 -8.90 9.49 15.77
N GLY A 145 -7.58 9.33 15.73
CA GLY A 145 -6.88 8.18 16.35
C GLY A 145 -6.88 6.93 15.47
N ARG A 146 -6.39 5.81 16.01
CA ARG A 146 -6.26 4.52 15.29
C ARG A 146 -7.57 3.72 15.18
N GLY A 147 -8.68 4.25 15.69
CA GLY A 147 -9.96 3.53 15.70
C GLY A 147 -9.84 2.21 16.48
N TYR A 148 -10.23 1.10 15.85
CA TYR A 148 -10.16 -0.23 16.44
C TYR A 148 -8.87 -1.00 16.14
N GLY A 149 -8.09 -0.59 15.13
CA GLY A 149 -6.88 -1.30 14.71
C GLY A 149 -5.89 -1.48 15.86
N HIS A 150 -5.19 -2.62 15.88
CA HIS A 150 -4.26 -3.02 16.95
C HIS A 150 -4.92 -3.12 18.34
N THR A 151 -6.24 -3.34 18.42
CA THR A 151 -6.95 -3.57 19.68
C THR A 151 -7.77 -4.86 19.63
N MET A 152 -8.12 -5.39 20.81
CA MET A 152 -9.04 -6.53 20.93
C MET A 152 -10.45 -6.29 20.35
N TYR A 153 -10.77 -5.05 19.98
CA TYR A 153 -12.03 -4.66 19.36
C TYR A 153 -11.96 -4.63 17.83
N ASP A 154 -10.80 -4.90 17.23
CA ASP A 154 -10.68 -5.13 15.80
C ASP A 154 -11.25 -6.52 15.46
N THR A 155 -12.55 -6.54 15.23
CA THR A 155 -13.36 -7.75 15.02
C THR A 155 -14.20 -7.64 13.74
N VAL A 156 -14.59 -8.79 13.18
CA VAL A 156 -15.22 -8.90 11.85
C VAL A 156 -16.45 -8.00 11.66
N ASP A 157 -17.23 -7.74 12.71
CA ASP A 157 -18.41 -6.86 12.64
C ASP A 157 -18.09 -5.39 12.35
N LYS A 158 -16.80 -4.99 12.39
CA LYS A 158 -16.34 -3.64 12.03
C LYS A 158 -16.02 -3.51 10.55
N VAL A 159 -16.13 -4.60 9.77
CA VAL A 159 -15.84 -4.62 8.33
C VAL A 159 -17.13 -4.89 7.55
N PRO A 160 -17.81 -3.85 7.04
CA PRO A 160 -19.04 -4.04 6.27
C PRO A 160 -18.73 -4.71 4.93
N LEU A 161 -19.44 -5.80 4.63
CA LEU A 161 -19.33 -6.50 3.35
C LEU A 161 -19.49 -5.59 2.11
N PRO A 162 -20.40 -4.60 2.08
CA PRO A 162 -20.48 -3.65 0.96
C PRO A 162 -19.18 -2.88 0.71
N ASN A 163 -18.43 -2.54 1.77
CA ASN A 163 -17.16 -1.82 1.63
C ASN A 163 -16.09 -2.71 0.99
N LEU A 164 -16.05 -4.00 1.36
CA LEU A 164 -15.17 -4.99 0.72
C LEU A 164 -15.49 -5.16 -0.78
N HIS A 165 -16.77 -5.17 -1.15
CA HIS A 165 -17.18 -5.25 -2.55
C HIS A 165 -16.72 -4.02 -3.34
N ILE A 166 -16.94 -2.81 -2.80
CA ILE A 166 -16.52 -1.56 -3.43
C ILE A 166 -14.99 -1.51 -3.56
N ALA A 167 -14.26 -1.85 -2.50
CA ALA A 167 -12.79 -1.89 -2.50
C ALA A 167 -12.25 -2.89 -3.53
N SER A 168 -12.82 -4.09 -3.61
CA SER A 168 -12.42 -5.11 -4.58
C SER A 168 -12.68 -4.67 -6.03
N ALA A 169 -13.83 -4.03 -6.28
CA ALA A 169 -14.14 -3.48 -7.58
C ALA A 169 -13.18 -2.34 -7.96
N LEU A 170 -12.89 -1.43 -7.02
CA LEU A 170 -11.96 -0.33 -7.24
C LEU A 170 -10.53 -0.83 -7.50
N ALA A 171 -10.00 -1.69 -6.63
CA ALA A 171 -8.67 -2.28 -6.77
C ALA A 171 -8.50 -3.03 -8.10
N SER A 172 -9.50 -3.82 -8.51
CA SER A 172 -9.50 -4.51 -9.81
C SER A 172 -9.44 -3.53 -10.98
N ARG A 173 -10.25 -2.48 -10.95
CA ARG A 173 -10.32 -1.49 -12.04
C ARG A 173 -9.07 -0.61 -12.11
N LEU A 174 -8.47 -0.28 -10.97
CA LEU A 174 -7.20 0.44 -10.89
C LEU A 174 -6.05 -0.43 -11.39
N ALA A 175 -5.97 -1.68 -10.94
CA ALA A 175 -4.95 -2.62 -11.38
C ALA A 175 -4.99 -2.85 -12.90
N LEU A 176 -6.19 -3.03 -13.47
CA LEU A 176 -6.37 -3.14 -14.92
C LEU A 176 -5.90 -1.87 -15.64
N ARG A 177 -6.30 -0.68 -15.17
CA ARG A 177 -5.89 0.59 -15.78
C ARG A 177 -4.40 0.80 -15.73
N VAL A 178 -3.77 0.60 -14.58
CA VAL A 178 -2.31 0.71 -14.41
C VAL A 178 -1.57 -0.32 -15.27
N ALA A 179 -2.12 -1.53 -15.40
CA ALA A 179 -1.53 -2.57 -16.23
C ALA A 179 -1.58 -2.23 -17.73
N CYS A 180 -2.70 -1.70 -18.20
CA CYS A 180 -2.93 -1.37 -19.61
C CYS A 180 -2.56 0.08 -19.98
N GLN A 181 -2.12 0.90 -19.01
CA GLN A 181 -1.74 2.28 -19.26
C GLN A 181 -0.51 2.34 -20.16
N GLN A 182 -0.70 2.87 -21.36
CA GLN A 182 0.37 3.15 -22.29
C GLN A 182 1.18 4.36 -21.81
N ASN A 183 2.50 4.33 -22.03
CA ASN A 183 3.43 5.38 -21.63
C ASN A 183 3.30 5.78 -20.15
N PHE A 184 3.43 4.81 -19.25
CA PHE A 184 3.36 5.06 -17.81
C PHE A 184 4.37 6.16 -17.39
N PRO A 185 3.94 7.22 -16.67
CA PRO A 185 4.66 8.50 -16.63
C PRO A 185 5.86 8.53 -15.68
N VAL A 186 6.12 7.43 -14.98
CA VAL A 186 7.15 7.33 -13.95
C VAL A 186 7.87 5.99 -14.05
N SER A 187 9.11 5.99 -13.57
CA SER A 187 9.96 4.83 -13.39
C SER A 187 10.58 4.88 -12.00
N ARG A 188 11.33 3.84 -11.65
CA ARG A 188 12.09 3.79 -10.39
C ARG A 188 12.98 5.03 -10.22
N ARG A 189 12.97 5.60 -9.02
CA ARG A 189 13.85 6.71 -8.59
C ARG A 189 15.26 6.21 -8.31
N THR A 190 16.21 7.14 -8.43
CA THR A 190 17.54 6.94 -7.84
C THR A 190 17.47 7.10 -6.32
N GLN A 191 18.41 6.47 -5.62
CA GLN A 191 18.55 6.60 -4.16
C GLN A 191 18.71 8.07 -3.73
N GLU A 192 19.47 8.87 -4.48
CA GLU A 192 19.62 10.31 -4.23
C GLU A 192 18.27 11.06 -4.28
N SER A 193 17.39 10.70 -5.23
CA SER A 193 16.05 11.29 -5.32
C SER A 193 15.16 10.89 -4.14
N VAL A 194 15.25 9.65 -3.65
CA VAL A 194 14.50 9.19 -2.47
C VAL A 194 14.95 9.97 -1.24
N ILE A 195 16.26 10.05 -1.00
CA ILE A 195 16.85 10.81 0.13
C ILE A 195 16.47 12.29 0.07
N THR A 196 16.48 12.88 -1.13
CA THR A 196 16.07 14.28 -1.31
C THR A 196 14.62 14.50 -0.87
N ILE A 197 13.70 13.61 -1.22
CA ILE A 197 12.28 13.69 -0.84
C ILE A 197 12.13 13.60 0.68
N LEU A 198 12.83 12.64 1.31
CA LEU A 198 12.78 12.44 2.75
C LEU A 198 13.32 13.65 3.52
N ASN A 199 14.38 14.28 3.03
CA ASN A 199 14.97 15.47 3.65
C ASN A 199 14.20 16.77 3.37
N ALA A 200 13.36 16.78 2.34
CA ALA A 200 12.60 17.98 1.97
C ALA A 200 11.39 18.22 2.88
N ASN A 201 10.89 17.19 3.57
CA ASN A 201 9.77 17.29 4.50
C ASN A 201 10.22 16.93 5.92
N SER A 202 10.15 17.89 6.84
CA SER A 202 10.56 17.72 8.24
C SER A 202 9.79 16.60 8.95
N GLU A 203 8.54 16.35 8.56
CA GLU A 203 7.74 15.27 9.15
C GLU A 203 8.32 13.89 8.80
N TYR A 204 8.79 13.69 7.57
CA TYR A 204 9.41 12.44 7.15
C TYR A 204 10.77 12.22 7.82
N HIS A 205 11.52 13.30 8.06
CA HIS A 205 12.79 13.23 8.76
C HIS A 205 12.61 12.77 10.22
N GLU A 206 11.60 13.29 10.93
CA GLU A 206 11.29 12.84 12.29
C GLU A 206 10.90 11.36 12.34
N GLU A 207 10.09 10.90 11.37
CA GLU A 207 9.74 9.48 11.25
C GLU A 207 10.96 8.59 11.01
N GLN A 208 11.90 9.01 10.14
CA GLN A 208 13.14 8.26 9.91
C GLN A 208 14.00 8.14 11.17
N LEU A 209 14.19 9.24 11.90
CA LEU A 209 14.96 9.23 13.14
C LEU A 209 14.32 8.33 14.21
N LEU A 210 12.98 8.29 14.27
CA LEU A 210 12.27 7.37 15.14
C LEU A 210 12.55 5.91 14.77
N GLN A 211 12.48 5.57 13.48
CA GLN A 211 12.76 4.21 13.01
C GLN A 211 14.21 3.80 13.28
N GLU A 212 15.18 4.70 13.06
CA GLU A 212 16.59 4.44 13.36
C GLU A 212 16.81 4.17 14.85
N ARG A 213 16.15 4.93 15.73
CA ARG A 213 16.20 4.72 17.18
C ARG A 213 15.58 3.39 17.60
N ILE A 214 14.46 3.00 16.99
CA ILE A 214 13.83 1.70 17.23
C ILE A 214 14.75 0.57 16.79
N ASN A 215 15.31 0.66 15.58
CA ASN A 215 16.23 -0.35 15.05
C ASN A 215 17.48 -0.50 15.92
N ALA A 216 18.08 0.61 16.36
CA ALA A 216 19.22 0.59 17.28
C ALA A 216 18.84 -0.08 18.61
N PHE A 217 17.69 0.28 19.19
CA PHE A 217 17.19 -0.35 20.41
C PHE A 217 16.99 -1.86 20.25
N VAL A 218 16.36 -2.31 19.16
CA VAL A 218 16.13 -3.74 18.90
C VAL A 218 17.46 -4.48 18.75
N LEU A 219 18.41 -3.94 17.98
CA LEU A 219 19.74 -4.55 17.81
C LEU A 219 20.54 -4.64 19.11
N ASP A 220 20.40 -3.64 19.99
CA ASP A 220 21.08 -3.64 21.29
C ASP A 220 20.45 -4.59 22.31
N ASN A 221 19.16 -4.92 22.17
CA ASN A 221 18.38 -5.69 23.16
C ASN A 221 17.99 -7.10 22.72
N VAL A 222 18.17 -7.46 21.45
CA VAL A 222 18.02 -8.84 20.95
C VAL A 222 19.39 -9.52 20.97
N LYS A 223 19.72 -10.16 22.09
CA LYS A 223 20.84 -11.10 22.27
C LYS A 223 20.32 -12.45 22.75
#